data_AF-J0ZNY8-F1
#
_entry.id   AF-J0ZNY8-F1
#
_cell.length_a   1.000
_cell.length_b   1.000
_cell.length_c   1.000
_cell.angle_alpha   90.00
_cell.angle_beta   90.00
_cell.angle_gamma   90.00
#
_symmetry.space_group_name_H-M   'P 1'
#
loop_
_entity.id
_entity.type
_entity.pdbx_description
1 polymer ?
#
loop_
_entity_poly.entity_id
_entity_poly.type
_entity_poly.pdbx_seq_one_letter_code
_entity_poly.pdbx_strand_id
1 'polypeptide(L)'
;MQIGHALSRFVRRTNVDNGTLIVGDDTIHDAQIGGDVIIAKNALLSASGRVTGYVNNDGIIWLLNAIGGHEDVALSNLNLGGLTNIGTIDLAKSSIGNTVTVNGDYYGDKGV
;
A
#
# COMPACT_ATOMS: atom_id res chain seq x y z
N MET A 1 -12.10 -3.89 1.61
CA MET A 1 -11.86 -5.15 2.34
C MET A 1 -10.57 -4.97 3.14
N GLN A 2 -10.56 -5.37 4.42
CA GLN A 2 -9.40 -5.22 5.31
C GLN A 2 -8.76 -6.58 5.54
N ILE A 3 -7.43 -6.64 5.45
CA ILE A 3 -6.68 -7.89 5.58
C ILE A 3 -5.61 -7.70 6.65
N GLY A 4 -5.67 -8.52 7.70
CA GLY A 4 -4.61 -8.64 8.71
C GLY A 4 -3.44 -9.49 8.21
N HIS A 5 -3.17 -10.64 8.84
CA HIS A 5 -2.05 -11.52 8.47
C HIS A 5 -2.35 -12.55 7.37
N ALA A 6 -3.59 -12.59 6.86
CA ALA A 6 -4.10 -13.71 6.04
C ALA A 6 -3.40 -13.91 4.70
N LEU A 7 -2.75 -12.87 4.14
CA LEU A 7 -2.05 -12.95 2.85
C LEU A 7 -0.53 -13.07 2.96
N SER A 8 0.03 -13.12 4.17
CA SER A 8 1.48 -13.18 4.38
C SER A 8 2.16 -14.39 3.71
N ARG A 9 1.44 -15.52 3.62
CA ARG A 9 1.89 -16.77 2.98
C ARG A 9 1.42 -16.94 1.54
N PHE A 10 0.61 -16.02 1.03
CA PHE A 10 0.18 -16.05 -0.36
C PHE A 10 1.33 -15.51 -1.22
N VAL A 11 2.00 -16.37 -1.98
CA VAL A 11 3.20 -15.99 -2.77
C VAL A 11 2.87 -15.67 -4.23
N ARG A 12 1.59 -15.74 -4.61
CA ARG A 12 1.14 -15.40 -5.96
C ARG A 12 0.71 -13.94 -6.01
N ARG A 13 0.31 -13.50 -7.20
CA ARG A 13 -0.08 -12.12 -7.43
C ARG A 13 -1.43 -11.77 -6.81
N THR A 14 -1.49 -10.64 -6.13
CA THR A 14 -2.74 -9.99 -5.69
C THR A 14 -3.10 -8.88 -6.67
N ASN A 15 -4.30 -8.96 -7.25
CA ASN A 15 -4.82 -7.89 -8.11
C ASN A 15 -5.85 -7.06 -7.34
N VAL A 16 -5.67 -5.75 -7.33
CA VAL A 16 -6.67 -4.79 -6.87
C VAL A 16 -7.23 -4.10 -8.11
N ASP A 17 -8.32 -4.66 -8.63
CA ASP A 17 -8.90 -4.23 -9.91
C ASP A 17 -9.80 -2.99 -9.76
N ASN A 18 -10.41 -2.82 -8.57
CA ASN A 18 -11.26 -1.67 -8.25
C ASN A 18 -11.42 -1.52 -6.73
N GLY A 19 -11.77 -0.32 -6.26
CA GLY A 19 -12.07 -0.03 -4.87
C GLY A 19 -10.82 -0.05 -3.97
N THR A 20 -11.02 -0.22 -2.67
CA THR A 20 -9.95 -0.08 -1.68
C THR A 20 -9.58 -1.42 -1.02
N LEU A 21 -8.30 -1.76 -1.11
CA LEU A 21 -7.66 -2.78 -0.30
C LEU A 21 -6.92 -2.12 0.86
N ILE A 22 -7.28 -2.46 2.09
CA ILE A 22 -6.59 -2.00 3.31
C ILE A 22 -5.75 -3.15 3.87
N VAL A 23 -4.46 -2.91 4.07
CA VAL A 23 -3.50 -3.87 4.62
C VAL A 23 -3.11 -3.43 6.02
N GLY A 24 -3.63 -4.15 7.01
CA GLY A 24 -3.51 -3.79 8.41
C GLY A 24 -4.60 -2.85 8.90
N ASP A 25 -4.42 -2.38 10.13
CA ASP A 25 -5.27 -1.40 10.81
C ASP A 25 -4.52 -0.72 11.97
N ASP A 26 -5.25 0.03 12.79
CA ASP A 26 -4.78 0.73 13.98
C ASP A 26 -4.32 -0.19 15.12
N THR A 27 -4.59 -1.50 15.02
CA THR A 27 -4.13 -2.54 15.95
C THR A 27 -3.13 -3.50 15.32
N ILE A 28 -3.17 -3.68 13.99
CA ILE A 28 -2.33 -4.61 13.22
C ILE A 28 -1.45 -3.82 12.23
N HIS A 29 -0.26 -3.44 12.70
CA HIS A 29 0.70 -2.64 11.93
C HIS A 29 1.64 -3.52 11.08
N ASP A 30 1.83 -4.79 11.43
CA ASP A 30 2.70 -5.74 10.71
C ASP A 30 1.92 -6.62 9.73
N ALA A 31 0.78 -6.14 9.24
CA ALA A 31 0.02 -6.84 8.21
C ALA A 31 0.86 -6.97 6.94
N GLN A 32 0.74 -8.13 6.28
CA GLN A 32 1.60 -8.46 5.15
C GLN A 32 0.80 -9.05 4.00
N ILE A 33 1.05 -8.52 2.79
CA ILE A 33 0.75 -9.19 1.52
C ILE A 33 2.02 -9.86 1.03
N GLY A 34 1.96 -11.18 0.83
CA GLY A 34 2.98 -11.91 0.12
C GLY A 34 2.85 -11.75 -1.40
N GLY A 35 3.93 -12.05 -2.13
CA GLY A 35 3.95 -11.99 -3.59
C GLY A 35 3.77 -10.57 -4.16
N ASP A 36 3.55 -10.50 -5.47
CA ASP A 36 3.43 -9.24 -6.21
C ASP A 36 2.03 -8.64 -6.09
N VAL A 37 1.93 -7.31 -6.21
CA VAL A 37 0.67 -6.58 -6.18
C VAL A 37 0.52 -5.74 -7.44
N ILE A 38 -0.67 -5.79 -8.04
CA ILE A 38 -1.08 -4.88 -9.13
C ILE A 38 -2.24 -4.03 -8.63
N ILE A 39 -2.11 -2.71 -8.77
CA ILE A 39 -3.13 -1.73 -8.43
C ILE A 39 -3.60 -1.09 -9.74
N ALA A 40 -4.85 -1.34 -10.13
CA ALA A 40 -5.44 -0.76 -11.34
C ALA A 40 -5.81 0.72 -11.14
N LYS A 41 -6.06 1.48 -12.23
CA LYS A 41 -6.36 2.92 -12.20
C LYS A 41 -7.47 3.36 -11.25
N ASN A 42 -8.48 2.52 -11.07
CA ASN A 42 -9.64 2.81 -10.21
C ASN A 42 -9.52 2.15 -8.84
N ALA A 43 -8.34 1.64 -8.50
CA ALA A 43 -8.07 0.95 -7.25
C ALA A 43 -7.17 1.77 -6.34
N LEU A 44 -7.31 1.46 -5.06
CA LEU A 44 -6.56 2.06 -3.99
C LEU A 44 -5.95 0.96 -3.11
N LEU A 45 -4.65 1.05 -2.89
CA LEU A 45 -3.97 0.32 -1.82
C LEU A 45 -3.73 1.28 -0.67
N SER A 46 -4.22 0.92 0.52
CA SER A 46 -3.85 1.58 1.75
C SER A 46 -3.23 0.60 2.71
N ALA A 47 -2.19 1.03 3.40
CA ALA A 47 -1.45 0.13 4.26
C ALA A 47 -0.76 0.86 5.40
N SER A 48 -0.63 0.17 6.53
CA SER A 48 0.34 0.45 7.59
C SER A 48 1.46 -0.59 7.65
N GLY A 49 1.44 -1.59 6.76
CA GLY A 49 2.30 -2.78 6.81
C GLY A 49 3.23 -3.00 5.61
N ARG A 50 3.32 -4.24 5.13
CA ARG A 50 4.34 -4.68 4.15
C ARG A 50 3.76 -5.42 2.94
N VAL A 51 4.27 -5.11 1.75
CA VAL A 51 4.19 -5.96 0.56
C VAL A 51 5.57 -6.54 0.29
N THR A 52 5.71 -7.87 0.27
CA THR A 52 7.04 -8.48 0.10
C THR A 52 7.52 -8.53 -1.33
N GLY A 53 6.60 -8.64 -2.29
CA GLY A 53 6.94 -8.69 -3.71
C GLY A 53 6.95 -7.32 -4.37
N TYR A 54 6.95 -7.34 -5.69
CA TYR A 54 6.99 -6.13 -6.51
C TYR A 54 5.58 -5.52 -6.63
N VAL A 55 5.49 -4.19 -6.54
CA VAL A 55 4.23 -3.45 -6.70
C VAL A 55 4.21 -2.74 -8.05
N ASN A 56 3.15 -2.97 -8.82
CA ASN A 56 2.85 -2.18 -10.01
C ASN A 56 1.65 -1.30 -9.72
N ASN A 57 1.89 0.00 -9.58
CA ASN A 57 0.86 0.99 -9.24
C ASN A 57 0.45 1.79 -10.48
N ASP A 58 -0.76 1.55 -10.99
CA ASP A 58 -1.45 2.42 -11.96
C ASP A 58 -2.62 3.19 -11.29
N GLY A 59 -2.92 2.88 -10.04
CA GLY A 59 -3.97 3.51 -9.23
C GLY A 59 -3.41 4.46 -8.17
N ILE A 60 -3.85 4.28 -6.93
CA ILE A 60 -3.46 5.13 -5.80
C ILE A 60 -2.88 4.29 -4.66
N ILE A 61 -1.74 4.74 -4.12
CA ILE A 61 -1.20 4.28 -2.85
C ILE A 61 -1.40 5.38 -1.81
N TRP A 62 -2.12 5.06 -0.74
CA TRP A 62 -2.28 5.89 0.46
C TRP A 62 -1.72 5.19 1.69
N LEU A 63 -1.37 5.96 2.71
CA LEU A 63 -1.15 5.39 4.05
C LEU A 63 -2.47 5.30 4.80
N LEU A 64 -2.51 4.45 5.83
CA LEU A 64 -3.77 4.17 6.54
C LEU A 64 -4.46 5.43 7.04
N ASN A 65 -3.72 6.33 7.68
CA ASN A 65 -4.28 7.57 8.21
C ASN A 65 -4.72 8.57 7.13
N ALA A 66 -4.34 8.39 5.86
CA ALA A 66 -4.83 9.20 4.75
C ALA A 66 -6.24 8.77 4.25
N ILE A 67 -6.79 7.66 4.77
CA ILE A 67 -8.17 7.24 4.52
C ILE A 67 -9.12 7.89 5.53
N GLY A 68 -10.28 8.34 5.05
CA GLY A 68 -11.35 8.83 5.90
C GLY A 68 -11.88 7.78 6.88
N GLY A 69 -11.97 8.11 8.17
CA GLY A 69 -12.26 7.19 9.26
C GLY A 69 -11.03 6.59 9.95
N HIS A 70 -9.81 6.93 9.50
CA HIS A 70 -8.54 6.49 10.09
C HIS A 70 -7.60 7.66 10.39
N GLU A 71 -8.08 8.90 10.38
CA GLU A 71 -7.25 10.12 10.46
C GLU A 71 -6.44 10.21 11.76
N ASP A 72 -6.95 9.64 12.85
CA ASP A 72 -6.29 9.62 14.17
C ASP A 72 -5.25 8.49 14.31
N VAL A 73 -5.10 7.64 13.30
CA VAL A 73 -4.10 6.57 13.31
C VAL A 73 -2.69 7.18 13.29
N ALA A 74 -1.80 6.61 14.10
CA ALA A 74 -0.42 7.02 14.17
C ALA A 74 0.26 7.04 12.79
N LEU A 75 1.33 7.83 12.67
CA LEU A 75 2.15 7.86 11.46
C LEU A 75 2.61 6.45 11.10
N SER A 76 2.55 6.13 9.81
CA SER A 76 2.79 4.78 9.31
C SER A 76 3.86 4.75 8.23
N ASN A 77 4.49 3.59 8.08
CA ASN A 77 5.47 3.30 7.05
C ASN A 77 5.01 2.09 6.24
N LEU A 78 4.82 2.28 4.93
CA LEU A 78 4.53 1.17 4.02
C LEU A 78 5.83 0.62 3.45
N ASN A 79 6.10 -0.65 3.71
CA ASN A 79 7.29 -1.34 3.21
C ASN A 79 6.98 -2.12 1.94
N LEU A 80 7.68 -1.84 0.84
CA LEU A 80 7.50 -2.50 -0.46
C LEU A 80 8.76 -3.28 -0.83
N GLY A 81 8.60 -4.43 -1.50
CA GLY A 81 9.72 -5.19 -2.05
C GLY A 81 10.37 -4.54 -3.27
N GLY A 82 9.56 -3.86 -4.09
CA GLY A 82 9.97 -3.04 -5.23
C GLY A 82 8.74 -2.30 -5.78
N LEU A 83 8.93 -1.29 -6.61
CA LEU A 83 7.83 -0.44 -7.06
C LEU A 83 8.03 0.09 -8.48
N THR A 84 7.07 -0.19 -9.36
CA THR A 84 6.82 0.62 -10.55
C THR A 84 5.63 1.52 -10.29
N ASN A 85 5.80 2.84 -10.45
CA ASN A 85 4.77 3.83 -10.19
C ASN A 85 4.38 4.60 -11.47
N ILE A 86 3.20 4.28 -11.98
CA ILE A 86 2.49 4.98 -13.07
C ILE A 86 1.36 5.85 -12.50
N GLY A 87 0.79 5.43 -11.38
CA GLY A 87 -0.28 6.11 -10.67
C GLY A 87 0.20 7.15 -9.65
N THR A 88 -0.53 7.28 -8.55
CA THR A 88 -0.27 8.27 -7.50
C THR A 88 0.20 7.62 -6.20
N ILE A 89 1.17 8.25 -5.54
CA ILE A 89 1.57 7.95 -4.16
C ILE A 89 1.25 9.19 -3.32
N ASP A 90 0.21 9.14 -2.51
CA ASP A 90 -0.22 10.27 -1.68
C ASP A 90 -0.13 9.92 -0.20
N LEU A 91 0.92 10.44 0.43
CA LEU A 91 1.35 10.11 1.79
C LEU A 91 0.84 11.11 2.85
N ALA A 92 0.51 12.33 2.45
CA ALA A 92 0.47 13.49 3.35
C ALA A 92 -0.95 14.00 3.65
N LYS A 93 -1.98 13.28 3.22
CA LYS A 93 -3.34 13.79 3.14
C LYS A 93 -3.88 14.36 4.47
N SER A 94 -3.77 13.60 5.55
CA SER A 94 -4.27 13.98 6.88
C SER A 94 -3.17 14.30 7.90
N SER A 95 -1.95 13.82 7.67
CA SER A 95 -0.82 13.94 8.60
C SER A 95 0.51 13.96 7.86
N ILE A 96 1.44 14.81 8.33
CA ILE A 96 2.80 14.91 7.83
C ILE A 96 3.69 13.91 8.57
N GLY A 97 4.55 13.19 7.85
CA GLY A 97 5.55 12.28 8.43
C GLY A 97 5.35 10.80 8.12
N ASN A 98 4.32 10.45 7.36
CA ASN A 98 4.17 9.12 6.77
C ASN A 98 5.30 8.83 5.77
N THR A 99 5.68 7.56 5.65
CA THR A 99 6.75 7.13 4.76
C THR A 99 6.38 5.92 3.91
N VAL A 100 7.04 5.79 2.76
CA VAL A 100 7.09 4.56 1.97
C VAL A 100 8.55 4.16 1.86
N THR A 101 8.84 2.92 2.25
CA THR A 101 10.18 2.33 2.12
C THR A 101 10.16 1.31 0.99
N VAL A 102 10.87 1.59 -0.10
CA VAL A 102 11.06 0.64 -1.20
C VAL A 102 12.38 -0.08 -0.99
N ASN A 103 12.33 -1.38 -0.68
CA ASN A 103 13.50 -2.20 -0.35
C ASN A 103 14.25 -2.73 -1.58
N GLY A 104 13.64 -2.62 -2.76
CA GLY A 104 14.23 -2.96 -4.05
C GLY A 104 14.16 -1.77 -5.01
N ASP A 105 14.13 -2.04 -6.31
CA ASP A 105 14.15 -0.98 -7.31
C ASP A 105 12.84 -0.18 -7.33
N TYR A 106 12.99 1.13 -7.44
CA TYR A 106 11.91 2.06 -7.75
C TYR A 106 12.02 2.55 -9.20
N TYR A 107 10.98 2.32 -9.99
CA TYR A 107 10.84 2.82 -11.35
C TYR A 107 9.62 3.74 -11.47
N GLY A 108 9.87 5.03 -11.71
CA GLY A 108 8.80 5.98 -12.00
C GLY A 108 8.48 6.02 -13.49
N ASP A 109 7.22 5.77 -13.86
CA ASP A 109 6.71 5.90 -15.23
C ASP A 109 5.53 6.88 -15.26
N LYS A 110 5.87 8.16 -15.09
CA LYS A 110 4.94 9.31 -15.12
C LYS A 110 3.94 9.38 -13.95
N GLY A 111 4.06 8.51 -12.97
CA GLY A 111 3.33 8.64 -11.71
C GLY A 111 3.77 9.86 -10.89
N VAL A 112 2.89 10.29 -9.99
CA VAL A 112 3.07 11.49 -9.13
C VAL A 112 3.05 11.16 -7.65
#